data_AF-A0A1J6L1Z0-F1
#
_entry.id   AF-A0A1J6L1Z0-F1
#
_cell.length_a   1.000
_cell.length_b   1.000
_cell.length_c   1.000
_cell.angle_alpha   90.00
_cell.angle_beta   90.00
_cell.angle_gamma   90.00
#
_symmetry.space_group_name_H-M   'P 1'
#
loop_
_entity.id
_entity.type
_entity.pdbx_description
1 polymer ?
#
loop_
_entity_poly.entity_id
_entity_poly.type
_entity_poly.pdbx_seq_one_letter_code
_entity_poly.pdbx_strand_id
1 'polypeptide(L)'
;MIPTLQDNQLPATLYNPSHLLIHLELSLAPERSTPHHEDLMKIMIWNCRGAHNQEFRWNLRFLLTWNNPSVLCLRETRMADHTDLLMEFNYTDLIQVAAQGHSGGIVLLWRDHDLVVNPVAVTSQEIHASVDVNDPRTQHPTT
;
A
#
# COMPACT_ATOMS: atom_id res chain seq x y z
N MET A 1 -39.97 -10.84 18.72
CA MET A 1 -40.13 -10.71 17.25
C MET A 1 -38.80 -10.17 16.75
N ILE A 2 -37.99 -11.03 16.13
CA ILE A 2 -36.61 -10.72 15.72
C ILE A 2 -36.66 -10.19 14.28
N PRO A 3 -36.04 -9.04 13.93
CA PRO A 3 -36.00 -8.60 12.54
C PRO A 3 -35.09 -9.54 11.76
N THR A 4 -35.60 -10.08 10.66
CA THR A 4 -34.83 -10.80 9.65
C THR A 4 -33.80 -9.87 9.03
N LEU A 5 -32.52 -10.23 9.15
CA LEU A 5 -31.42 -9.63 8.40
C LEU A 5 -31.76 -9.75 6.91
N GLN A 6 -31.93 -8.62 6.23
CA GLN A 6 -31.93 -8.60 4.77
C GLN A 6 -30.53 -9.03 4.32
N ASP A 7 -30.48 -10.06 3.46
CA ASP A 7 -29.25 -10.46 2.77
C ASP A 7 -28.68 -9.24 2.05
N ASN A 8 -27.64 -8.66 2.63
CA ASN A 8 -26.87 -7.60 2.00
C ASN A 8 -26.08 -8.27 0.87
N GLN A 9 -26.69 -8.38 -0.31
CA GLN A 9 -26.00 -8.80 -1.52
C GLN A 9 -24.79 -7.87 -1.68
N LEU A 10 -23.59 -8.41 -1.49
CA LEU A 10 -22.34 -7.71 -1.78
C LEU A 10 -22.40 -7.18 -3.22
N PRO A 11 -21.94 -5.95 -3.49
CA PRO A 11 -22.04 -5.37 -4.82
C PRO A 11 -21.35 -6.29 -5.83
N ALA A 12 -21.99 -6.52 -6.98
CA ALA A 12 -21.51 -7.41 -8.04
C ALA A 12 -20.09 -7.07 -8.56
N THR A 13 -19.58 -5.89 -8.22
CA THR A 13 -18.21 -5.45 -8.48
C THR A 13 -17.14 -6.29 -7.75
N LEU A 14 -17.47 -6.91 -6.61
CA LEU A 14 -16.61 -7.87 -5.90
C LEU A 14 -16.59 -9.26 -6.55
N TYR A 15 -17.59 -9.58 -7.37
CA TYR A 15 -17.72 -10.83 -8.13
C TYR A 15 -17.26 -10.68 -9.59
N ASN A 16 -16.51 -9.63 -9.92
CA ASN A 16 -15.93 -9.50 -11.24
C ASN A 16 -14.59 -10.26 -11.30
N PRO A 17 -14.52 -11.42 -11.98
CA PRO A 17 -13.32 -12.24 -12.00
C PRO A 17 -12.23 -11.62 -12.86
N SER A 18 -12.47 -10.49 -13.55
CA SER A 18 -11.49 -9.90 -14.47
C SER A 18 -10.16 -9.59 -13.79
N HIS A 19 -10.11 -9.18 -12.51
CA HIS A 19 -8.82 -9.02 -11.81
C HIS A 19 -8.06 -10.34 -11.62
N LEU A 20 -8.76 -11.43 -11.32
CA LEU A 20 -8.16 -12.76 -11.16
C LEU A 20 -7.79 -13.38 -12.51
N LEU A 21 -8.61 -13.13 -13.54
CA LEU A 21 -8.37 -13.59 -14.91
C LEU A 21 -7.17 -12.89 -15.53
N ILE A 22 -7.02 -11.58 -15.30
CA ILE A 22 -5.85 -10.79 -15.72
C ILE A 22 -4.58 -11.40 -15.10
N HIS A 23 -4.57 -11.66 -13.80
CA HIS A 23 -3.40 -12.24 -13.12
C HIS A 23 -3.08 -13.67 -13.60
N LEU A 24 -4.10 -14.49 -13.90
CA LEU A 24 -3.92 -15.85 -14.39
C LEU A 24 -3.44 -15.88 -15.85
N GLU A 25 -3.99 -15.02 -16.72
CA GLU A 25 -3.55 -14.89 -18.11
C GLU A 25 -2.12 -14.33 -18.22
N LEU A 26 -1.74 -13.39 -17.34
CA LEU A 26 -0.37 -12.88 -17.23
C LEU A 26 0.64 -13.95 -16.79
N SER A 27 0.24 -14.88 -15.92
CA SER A 27 1.08 -15.98 -15.43
C SER A 27 1.29 -17.09 -16.49
N LEU A 28 0.37 -17.19 -17.46
CA LEU A 28 0.34 -18.27 -18.46
C LEU A 28 0.86 -17.84 -19.85
N ALA A 29 1.23 -16.57 -20.05
CA ALA A 29 1.74 -16.08 -21.33
C ALA A 29 3.21 -16.50 -21.55
N PRO A 30 3.58 -17.00 -22.75
CA PRO A 30 4.94 -17.44 -23.03
C PRO A 30 5.88 -16.23 -23.13
N GLU A 31 6.96 -16.25 -22.34
CA GLU A 31 8.08 -15.30 -22.27
C GLU A 31 8.47 -14.69 -23.64
N ARG A 32 7.78 -13.62 -24.03
CA ARG A 32 8.16 -12.71 -25.11
C ARG A 32 8.05 -11.32 -24.54
N SER A 33 9.20 -10.75 -24.22
CA SER A 33 9.46 -9.32 -23.93
C SER A 33 8.17 -8.52 -23.79
N THR A 34 7.59 -8.54 -22.59
CA THR A 34 6.31 -7.89 -22.33
C THR A 34 6.43 -6.40 -22.61
N PRO A 35 5.49 -5.81 -23.39
CA PRO A 35 5.39 -4.35 -23.44
C PRO A 35 5.13 -3.89 -22.00
N HIS A 36 5.85 -2.84 -21.56
CA HIS A 36 5.78 -2.22 -20.24
C HIS A 36 4.51 -2.62 -19.49
N HIS A 37 4.68 -3.49 -18.48
CA HIS A 37 3.62 -3.84 -17.53
C HIS A 37 2.98 -2.52 -17.11
N GLU A 38 1.75 -2.28 -17.52
CA GLU A 38 1.00 -1.06 -17.15
C GLU A 38 1.23 -0.86 -15.64
N ASP A 39 1.91 0.24 -15.28
CA ASP A 39 2.39 0.55 -13.94
C ASP A 39 1.20 0.79 -12.98
N LEU A 40 0.49 -0.29 -12.68
CA LEU A 40 -0.67 -0.28 -11.81
C LEU A 40 -0.20 0.05 -10.40
N MET A 41 -0.68 1.18 -9.88
CA MET A 41 -0.46 1.58 -8.50
C MET A 41 -1.01 0.50 -7.56
N LYS A 42 -0.11 -0.13 -6.79
CA LYS A 42 -0.45 -1.16 -5.81
C LYS A 42 -0.38 -0.59 -4.39
N ILE A 43 -1.42 -0.83 -3.60
CA ILE A 43 -1.49 -0.40 -2.20
C ILE A 43 -1.54 -1.65 -1.33
N MET A 44 -0.67 -1.72 -0.33
CA MET A 44 -0.69 -2.76 0.70
C MET A 44 -1.02 -2.12 2.06
N ILE A 45 -2.03 -2.65 2.75
CA ILE A 45 -2.43 -2.17 4.08
C ILE A 45 -2.32 -3.32 5.07
N TRP A 46 -1.63 -3.11 6.19
CA TRP A 46 -1.46 -4.14 7.21
C TRP A 46 -1.51 -3.54 8.63
N ASN A 47 -2.41 -4.06 9.48
CA ASN A 47 -2.29 -3.93 10.93
C ASN A 47 -1.25 -4.93 11.49
N CYS A 48 -0.06 -4.43 11.84
CA CYS A 48 1.11 -5.24 12.20
C CYS A 48 1.08 -5.75 13.63
N ARG A 49 0.38 -5.05 14.54
CA ARG A 49 0.44 -5.25 16.00
C ARG A 49 1.88 -5.30 16.56
N GLY A 50 2.77 -4.48 16.00
CA GLY A 50 4.18 -4.35 16.36
C GLY A 50 5.08 -4.56 15.16
N ALA A 51 5.80 -3.52 14.74
CA ALA A 51 6.70 -3.55 13.58
C ALA A 51 8.20 -3.64 13.96
N HIS A 52 8.52 -3.60 15.26
CA HIS A 52 9.89 -3.69 15.77
C HIS A 52 10.40 -5.15 15.90
N ASN A 53 9.55 -6.16 15.72
CA ASN A 53 9.97 -7.55 15.86
C ASN A 53 10.51 -8.13 14.54
N GLN A 54 11.50 -9.01 14.64
CA GLN A 54 12.21 -9.57 13.49
C GLN A 54 11.31 -10.44 12.60
N GLU A 55 10.37 -11.18 13.19
CA GLU A 55 9.44 -12.05 12.47
C GLU A 55 8.54 -11.25 11.53
N PHE A 56 7.98 -10.14 12.02
CA PHE A 56 7.23 -9.19 11.21
C PHE A 56 8.07 -8.66 10.05
N ARG A 57 9.33 -8.26 10.30
CA ARG A 57 10.20 -7.72 9.25
C ARG A 57 10.50 -8.74 8.17
N TRP A 58 10.74 -10.00 8.54
CA TRP A 58 10.92 -11.08 7.57
C TRP A 58 9.67 -11.35 6.74
N ASN A 59 8.49 -11.41 7.38
CA ASN A 59 7.23 -11.60 6.68
C ASN A 59 6.92 -10.42 5.75
N LEU A 60 7.14 -9.19 6.21
CA LEU A 60 6.98 -8.00 5.40
C LEU A 60 7.94 -8.00 4.22
N ARG A 61 9.21 -8.33 4.42
CA ARG A 61 10.19 -8.47 3.32
C ARG A 61 9.68 -9.44 2.27
N PHE A 62 9.23 -10.62 2.69
CA PHE A 62 8.69 -11.62 1.77
C PHE A 62 7.52 -11.05 0.95
N LEU A 63 6.53 -10.43 1.61
CA LEU A 63 5.39 -9.84 0.91
C LEU A 63 5.79 -8.73 -0.06
N LEU A 64 6.75 -7.87 0.33
CA LEU A 64 7.23 -6.78 -0.52
C LEU A 64 8.00 -7.29 -1.75
N THR A 65 8.78 -8.36 -1.62
CA THR A 65 9.47 -8.98 -2.76
C THR A 65 8.49 -9.48 -3.82
N TRP A 66 7.37 -10.07 -3.43
CA TRP A 66 6.39 -10.61 -4.37
C TRP A 66 5.44 -9.57 -4.93
N ASN A 67 5.04 -8.60 -4.11
CA ASN A 67 3.98 -7.67 -4.47
C ASN A 67 4.50 -6.30 -4.93
N ASN A 68 5.68 -5.88 -4.48
CA ASN A 68 6.28 -4.57 -4.73
C ASN A 68 5.24 -3.42 -4.78
N PRO A 69 4.51 -3.15 -3.68
CA PRO A 69 3.48 -2.12 -3.68
C PRO A 69 4.10 -0.72 -3.82
N SER A 70 3.39 0.18 -4.51
CA SER A 70 3.75 1.60 -4.64
C SER A 70 3.52 2.35 -3.33
N VAL A 71 2.52 1.93 -2.54
CA VAL A 71 2.20 2.47 -1.22
C VAL A 71 2.08 1.34 -0.20
N LEU A 72 2.74 1.51 0.95
CA LEU A 72 2.63 0.62 2.10
C LEU A 72 2.04 1.39 3.30
N CYS A 73 0.92 0.90 3.83
CA CYS A 73 0.26 1.44 5.00
C CYS A 73 0.37 0.45 6.15
N LEU A 74 0.99 0.84 7.27
CA LEU A 74 1.10 0.00 8.45
C LEU A 74 0.36 0.65 9.63
N ARG A 75 -0.41 -0.15 10.39
CA ARG A 75 -1.16 0.28 11.58
C ARG A 75 -0.78 -0.56 12.79
N GLU A 76 -0.92 0.04 13.98
CA GLU A 76 -0.49 -0.57 15.25
C GLU A 76 0.99 -0.98 15.21
N THR A 77 1.84 -0.12 14.65
CA THR A 77 3.28 -0.39 14.55
C THR A 77 3.95 -0.45 15.91
N ARG A 78 3.36 0.20 16.93
CA ARG A 78 3.92 0.38 18.28
C ARG A 78 5.32 1.03 18.24
N MET A 79 5.57 1.84 17.22
CA MET A 79 6.83 2.55 17.01
C MET A 79 6.61 4.06 17.08
N ALA A 80 7.56 4.77 17.69
CA ALA A 80 7.54 6.23 17.77
C ALA A 80 8.10 6.90 16.51
N ASP A 81 9.05 6.22 15.85
CA ASP A 81 9.67 6.63 14.59
C ASP A 81 9.69 5.43 13.63
N HIS A 82 9.48 5.68 12.34
CA HIS A 82 9.39 4.67 11.28
C HIS A 82 10.47 4.85 10.21
N THR A 83 11.46 5.71 10.45
CA THR A 83 12.59 5.95 9.55
C THR A 83 13.36 4.65 9.23
N ASP A 84 13.45 3.72 10.18
CA ASP A 84 14.09 2.43 9.98
C ASP A 84 13.33 1.54 8.97
N LEU A 85 11.99 1.57 8.95
CA LEU A 85 11.17 0.86 7.96
C LEU A 85 11.38 1.46 6.56
N LEU A 86 11.45 2.79 6.46
CA LEU A 86 11.73 3.49 5.20
C LEU A 86 13.07 3.05 4.61
N MET A 87 14.13 3.10 5.41
CA MET A 87 15.49 2.69 5.02
C MET A 87 15.57 1.19 4.70
N GLU A 88 14.92 0.35 5.52
CA GLU A 88 14.99 -1.10 5.38
C GLU A 88 14.26 -1.60 4.12
N PHE A 89 13.13 -0.98 3.75
CA PHE A 89 12.24 -1.47 2.69
C PHE A 89 12.25 -0.65 1.40
N ASN A 90 13.26 0.21 1.22
CA ASN A 90 13.48 0.98 -0.03
C ASN A 90 12.31 1.89 -0.42
N TYR A 91 11.66 2.46 0.59
CA TYR A 91 10.79 3.62 0.41
C TYR A 91 11.62 4.88 0.58
N THR A 92 11.18 5.99 0.00
CA THR A 92 11.95 7.24 0.02
C THR A 92 11.26 8.35 0.80
N ASP A 93 9.95 8.22 1.06
CA ASP A 93 9.21 9.19 1.85
C ASP A 93 8.09 8.53 2.69
N LEU A 94 7.63 9.24 3.73
CA LEU A 94 6.60 8.78 4.66
C LEU A 94 5.73 9.89 5.25
N ILE A 95 4.53 9.50 5.70
CA ILE A 95 3.73 10.23 6.69
C ILE A 95 3.59 9.28 7.88
N GLN A 96 3.90 9.77 9.08
CA GLN A 96 3.83 8.95 10.28
C GLN A 96 3.05 9.60 11.41
N VAL A 97 2.48 8.74 12.25
CA VAL A 97 1.89 9.04 13.54
C VAL A 97 2.62 8.19 14.55
N ALA A 98 3.30 8.82 15.51
CA ALA A 98 4.02 8.12 16.56
C ALA A 98 3.07 7.32 17.47
N ALA A 99 3.46 6.11 17.84
CA ALA A 99 2.78 5.36 18.89
C ALA A 99 2.86 6.10 20.24
N GLN A 100 1.81 5.93 21.06
CA GLN A 100 1.78 6.45 22.43
C GLN A 100 1.86 5.26 23.39
N GLY A 101 3.01 5.09 24.02
CA GLY A 101 3.30 3.91 24.84
C GLY A 101 3.21 2.61 24.02
N HIS A 102 2.32 1.71 24.41
CA HIS A 102 2.14 0.40 23.76
C HIS A 102 1.00 0.36 22.71
N SER A 103 0.46 1.52 22.32
CA SER A 103 -0.72 1.59 21.46
C SER A 103 -0.54 2.57 20.31
N GLY A 104 -1.16 2.24 19.17
CA GLY A 104 -1.11 3.07 17.97
C GLY A 104 0.21 2.93 17.22
N GLY A 105 0.59 4.01 16.55
CA GLY A 105 1.60 3.98 15.51
C GLY A 105 0.96 3.68 14.16
N ILE A 106 1.08 4.63 13.23
CA ILE A 106 0.56 4.54 11.87
C ILE A 106 1.63 5.10 10.95
N VAL A 107 1.91 4.43 9.84
CA VAL A 107 2.80 4.98 8.81
C VAL A 107 2.26 4.67 7.42
N LEU A 108 2.38 5.67 6.55
CA LEU A 108 2.19 5.58 5.11
C LEU A 108 3.57 5.76 4.47
N LEU A 109 4.01 4.82 3.65
CA LEU A 109 5.32 4.81 2.99
C LEU A 109 5.13 4.75 1.47
N TRP A 110 5.92 5.52 0.72
CA TRP A 110 5.91 5.48 -0.75
C TRP A 110 7.28 5.83 -1.34
N ARG A 111 7.39 5.67 -2.66
CA ARG A 111 8.54 6.09 -3.45
C ARG A 111 8.21 7.41 -4.13
N ASP A 112 8.87 8.49 -3.72
CA ASP A 112 8.69 9.87 -4.19
C ASP A 112 8.90 10.06 -5.70
N HIS A 113 9.71 9.22 -6.33
CA HIS A 113 9.87 9.20 -7.79
C HIS A 113 8.64 8.65 -8.51
N ASP A 114 7.86 7.77 -7.88
CA ASP A 114 6.65 7.19 -8.46
C ASP A 114 5.39 8.01 -8.14
N LEU A 115 5.32 8.61 -6.95
CA LEU A 115 4.09 9.16 -6.40
C LEU A 115 4.33 10.52 -5.73
N VAL A 116 3.37 11.42 -5.90
CA VAL A 116 3.21 12.61 -5.08
C VAL A 116 2.10 12.33 -4.07
N VAL A 117 2.43 12.42 -2.79
CA VAL A 117 1.48 12.18 -1.70
C VAL A 117 1.33 13.46 -0.89
N ASN A 118 0.10 13.98 -0.84
CA ASN A 118 -0.20 15.22 -0.12
C ASN A 118 -1.07 14.91 1.11
N PRO A 119 -0.61 15.17 2.35
CA PRO A 119 -1.42 14.96 3.53
C PRO A 119 -2.59 15.95 3.58
N VAL A 120 -3.79 15.43 3.80
CA VAL A 120 -5.04 16.20 3.99
C VAL A 120 -5.34 16.36 5.48
N ALA A 121 -5.20 15.27 6.25
CA ALA A 121 -5.35 15.27 7.70
C ALA A 121 -4.51 14.17 8.33
N VAL A 122 -3.90 14.45 9.48
CA VAL A 122 -3.13 13.48 10.27
C VAL A 122 -3.55 13.60 11.72
N THR A 123 -4.01 12.50 12.30
CA THR A 123 -4.42 12.42 13.71
C THR A 123 -3.79 11.20 14.37
N SER A 124 -3.99 11.03 15.67
CA SER A 124 -3.52 9.83 16.38
C SER A 124 -4.19 8.52 15.89
N GLN A 125 -5.30 8.61 15.16
CA GLN A 125 -6.10 7.45 14.75
C GLN A 125 -6.12 7.19 13.24
N GLU A 126 -5.75 8.19 12.43
CA GLU A 126 -5.80 8.11 10.97
C GLU A 126 -4.75 8.99 10.27
N ILE A 127 -4.39 8.57 9.05
CA ILE A 127 -3.71 9.39 8.05
C ILE A 127 -4.65 9.47 6.84
N HIS A 128 -4.99 10.68 6.43
CA HIS A 128 -5.71 10.97 5.20
C HIS A 128 -4.79 11.76 4.27
N ALA A 129 -4.56 11.23 3.07
CA ALA A 129 -3.74 11.85 2.04
C ALA A 129 -4.34 11.64 0.65
N SER A 130 -4.10 12.59 -0.26
CA SER A 130 -4.30 12.39 -1.69
C SER A 130 -3.03 11.82 -2.31
N VAL A 131 -3.18 10.96 -3.32
CA VAL A 131 -2.06 10.32 -4.00
C VAL A 131 -2.20 10.50 -5.51
N ASP A 132 -1.18 11.08 -6.12
CA ASP A 132 -1.07 11.31 -7.55
C ASP A 132 0.13 10.52 -8.10
N VAL A 133 -0.01 9.96 -9.31
CA VAL A 133 1.06 9.23 -9.97
C VAL A 133 1.95 10.20 -10.73
N ASN A 134 3.26 10.11 -10.53
CA ASN A 134 4.22 10.82 -11.37
C ASN A 134 4.27 10.16 -12.75
N ASP A 135 3.66 10.78 -13.76
CA ASP A 135 3.83 10.35 -15.14
C ASP A 135 5.10 11.02 -15.72
N PRO A 136 6.21 10.30 -15.90
CA PRO A 136 7.44 10.87 -16.46
C PRO A 136 7.23 11.44 -17.87
N ARG A 137 6.19 11.00 -18.60
CA ARG A 137 5.85 11.51 -19.94
C ARG A 137 5.22 12.90 -19.91
N THR A 138 4.70 13.33 -18.76
CA THR A 138 4.10 14.67 -18.58
C THR A 138 5.14 15.73 -18.19
N GLN A 139 6.40 15.36 -17.97
CA GLN A 139 7.47 16.28 -17.54
C GLN A 139 8.26 16.93 -18.69
N HIS A 140 7.82 16.83 -19.96
CA HIS A 140 8.44 17.58 -21.06
C HIS A 140 8.04 19.08 -20.99
N PRO A 141 9.00 20.01 -20.80
CA PRO A 141 8.71 21.42 -20.97
C PRO A 141 8.54 21.71 -22.46
N THR A 142 7.40 22.28 -22.83
CA THR A 142 7.18 22.89 -24.14
C THR A 142 8.25 23.98 -24.31
N THR A 143 9.22 23.73 -25.20
CA THR A 143 10.17 24.75 -25.67
C THR A 143 9.53 25.52 -26.81
#